data_AF-A0A0G0EX32-F1
#
_entry.id   AF-A0A0G0EX32-F1
#
_cell.length_a   1.000
_cell.length_b   1.000
_cell.length_c   1.000
_cell.angle_alpha   90.00
_cell.angle_beta   90.00
_cell.angle_gamma   90.00
#
_symmetry.space_group_name_H-M   'P 1'
#
loop_
_entity.id
_entity.type
_entity.pdbx_description
1 polymer ?
#
loop_
_entity_poly.entity_id
_entity_poly.type
_entity_poly.pdbx_seq_one_letter_code
_entity_poly.pdbx_strand_id
1 'polypeptide(L)' 'MAVENVGDKYVCTVCGNEVEVTKAGGGTLVCCGQDMDKTE' A
#
# COMPACT_ATOMS: atom_id res chain seq x y z
N MET A 1 -3.79 7.48 1.01
CA MET A 1 -2.58 7.91 1.78
C MET A 1 -1.38 7.85 0.86
N ALA A 2 -0.45 8.82 0.93
CA ALA A 2 0.72 8.82 0.06
C ALA A 2 1.75 7.77 0.52
N VAL A 3 2.42 7.10 -0.42
CA VAL A 3 3.55 6.21 -0.13
C VAL A 3 4.82 7.03 0.08
N GLU A 4 5.30 7.09 1.33
CA GLU A 4 6.38 7.99 1.73
C GLU A 4 7.71 7.27 1.98
N ASN A 5 7.68 6.01 2.46
CA ASN A 5 8.89 5.30 2.86
C ASN A 5 9.07 3.96 2.16
N VAL A 6 10.32 3.61 1.93
CA VAL A 6 10.72 2.24 1.54
C VAL A 6 10.57 1.34 2.76
N GLY A 7 10.00 0.15 2.56
CA GLY A 7 9.72 -0.84 3.60
C GLY A 7 8.30 -0.75 4.19
N ASP A 8 7.53 0.29 3.87
CA ASP A 8 6.12 0.37 4.26
C ASP A 8 5.36 -0.84 3.71
N LYS A 9 4.51 -1.44 4.55
CA LYS A 9 3.68 -2.59 4.16
C LYS A 9 2.22 -2.19 4.03
N TYR A 10 1.58 -2.70 2.99
CA TYR A 10 0.18 -2.43 2.71
C TYR A 10 -0.58 -3.72 2.43
N VAL A 11 -1.85 -3.76 2.87
CA VAL A 11 -2.77 -4.86 2.63
C VAL A 11 -4.05 -4.36 1.96
N CYS A 12 -4.56 -5.15 1.01
CA CYS A 12 -5.90 -4.98 0.47
C CYS A 12 -6.90 -5.78 1.31
N THR A 13 -7.83 -5.10 1.99
CA THR A 13 -8.82 -5.74 2.86
C THR A 13 -9.90 -6.51 2.10
N VAL A 14 -9.99 -6.36 0.77
CA VAL A 14 -10.94 -7.10 -0.08
C VAL A 14 -10.42 -8.45 -0.51
N CYS A 15 -9.20 -8.49 -1.06
CA CYS A 15 -8.63 -9.71 -1.65
C CYS A 15 -7.49 -10.33 -0.84
N GLY A 16 -6.99 -9.63 0.19
CA GLY A 16 -5.89 -10.09 1.03
C GLY A 16 -4.49 -9.91 0.43
N ASN A 17 -4.34 -9.18 -0.68
CA ASN A 17 -3.02 -8.93 -1.27
C ASN A 17 -2.17 -8.05 -0.34
N GLU A 18 -0.97 -8.52 -0.02
CA GLU A 18 0.04 -7.79 0.75
C GLU A 18 1.22 -7.39 -0.15
N VAL A 19 1.71 -6.16 0.03
CA VAL A 19 2.85 -5.62 -0.72
C VAL A 19 3.77 -4.82 0.21
N GLU A 20 5.07 -4.84 -0.11
CA GLU A 20 6.09 -4.01 0.54
C GLU A 20 6.63 -2.99 -0.44
N VAL A 21 6.77 -1.73 -0.01
CA VAL A 21 7.28 -0.65 -0.84
C VAL A 21 8.79 -0.78 -1.01
N THR A 22 9.24 -1.10 -2.22
CA THR A 22 10.69 -1.16 -2.55
C THR A 22 11.26 0.19 -2.98
N LYS A 23 10.39 1.13 -3.37
CA LYS A 23 10.74 2.51 -3.74
C LYS A 23 9.57 3.45 -3.45
N ALA A 24 9.81 4.48 -2.65
CA ALA A 24 8.77 5.45 -2.30
C ALA A 24 8.37 6.33 -3.49
N GLY A 25 7.12 6.75 -3.50
CA GLY A 25 6.57 7.70 -4.47
C GLY A 25 5.21 8.19 -3.97
N GLY A 26 5.00 9.50 -3.90
CA GLY A 26 3.87 10.12 -3.17
C GLY A 26 2.45 9.87 -3.68
N GLY A 27 2.23 8.87 -4.53
CA GLY A 27 0.90 8.38 -4.92
C GLY A 27 0.28 7.47 -3.85
N THR A 28 -1.00 7.15 -4.02
CA THR A 28 -1.70 6.18 -3.15
C THR A 28 -1.77 4.82 -3.83
N LEU A 29 -1.56 3.74 -3.05
CA LEU A 29 -1.73 2.38 -3.55
C LEU A 29 -3.21 2.02 -3.58
N VAL A 30 -3.66 1.51 -4.74
CA VAL A 30 -5.05 1.10 -4.97
C VAL A 30 -5.08 -0.35 -5.41
N CYS A 31 -5.91 -1.15 -4.75
CA CYS A 31 -6.20 -2.53 -5.13
C CYS A 31 -7.71 -2.76 -5.02
N CYS A 32 -8.29 -3.50 -5.98
CA CYS A 32 -9.74 -3.76 -6.00
C CYS A 32 -10.63 -2.49 -5.99
N GLY A 33 -10.13 -1.37 -6.52
CA GLY A 33 -10.87 -0.11 -6.60
C GLY A 33 -10.95 0.68 -5.30
N GLN A 34 -10.15 0.34 -4.28
CA GLN A 34 -10.03 1.11 -3.04
C GLN A 34 -8.57 1.32 -2.64
N ASP A 35 -8.34 2.32 -1.80
CA ASP A 35 -7.06 2.57 -1.17
C ASP A 35 -6.67 1.37 -0.30
N MET A 36 -5.39 0.97 -0.36
CA MET A 36 -4.85 -0.08 0.50
C MET A 36 -4.54 0.47 1.91
N ASP A 37 -4.65 -0.39 2.92
CA ASP A 37 -4.38 -0.04 4.32
C ASP A 37 -2.91 -0.32 4.66
N LYS A 38 -2.24 0.64 5.33
CA LYS A 38 -0.88 0.45 5.84
C LYS A 38 -0.92 -0.42 7.10
N THR A 39 -0.13 -1.48 7.14
CA THR A 39 -0.11 -2.43 8.26
C THR A 39 1.06 -2.25 9.22
N GLU A 40 2.19 -1.71 8.75
CA GLU A 40 3.39 -1.36 9.54
C GLU A 40 4.11 -0.14 8.95
#